data_AF-A0A1H1HPQ5-F1
#
_entry.id   AF-A0A1H1HPQ5-F1
#
_cell.length_a   1.000
_cell.length_b   1.000
_cell.length_c   1.000
_cell.angle_alpha   90.00
_cell.angle_beta   90.00
_cell.angle_gamma   90.00
#
_symmetry.space_group_name_H-M   'P 1'
#
loop_
_entity.id
_entity.type
_entity.pdbx_description
1 polymer ?
#
loop_
_entity_poly.entity_id
_entity_poly.type
_entity_poly.pdbx_seq_one_letter_code
_entity_poly.pdbx_strand_id
1 'polypeptide(L)'
;MTDPACACGATNTLQNEIDEVLVAVSDLQNLSYIQQIVLSERMQTSSERDALFTLHNAFNDRLEDLQKTCGTLKRVAHPQPINISTAS
;
A
#
# COMPACT_ATOMS: atom_id res chain seq x y z
N MET A 1 14.97 29.29 -14.62
CA MET A 1 15.89 28.14 -14.51
C MET A 1 15.59 27.45 -13.18
N THR A 2 14.95 26.29 -13.21
CA THR A 2 14.79 25.44 -12.02
C THR A 2 16.13 24.76 -11.75
N ASP A 3 16.67 24.96 -10.55
CA ASP A 3 17.92 24.34 -10.11
C ASP A 3 17.75 22.80 -10.10
N PRO A 4 18.55 22.05 -10.88
CA PRO A 4 18.50 20.59 -10.89
C PRO A 4 18.68 19.97 -9.50
N ALA A 5 19.44 20.62 -8.62
CA ALA A 5 19.65 20.16 -7.24
C ALA A 5 18.37 20.29 -6.39
N CYS A 6 17.57 21.34 -6.63
CA CYS A 6 16.29 21.55 -5.96
C CYS A 6 15.24 20.51 -6.37
N ALA A 7 15.21 20.14 -7.66
CA ALA A 7 14.34 19.07 -8.16
C ALA A 7 14.75 17.68 -7.64
N CYS A 8 16.04 17.42 -7.51
CA CYS A 8 16.57 16.14 -7.00
C CYS A 8 16.26 15.96 -5.50
N GLY A 9 16.44 17.01 -4.70
CA GLY A 9 16.11 17.00 -3.27
C GLY A 9 14.62 16.71 -3.01
N ALA A 10 13.73 17.38 -3.74
CA ALA A 10 12.28 17.17 -3.60
C ALA A 10 11.83 15.76 -4.00
N THR A 11 12.44 15.19 -5.04
CA THR A 11 12.14 13.82 -5.51
C THR A 11 12.58 12.76 -4.49
N ASN A 12 13.75 12.96 -3.87
CA ASN A 12 14.25 12.04 -2.83
C ASN A 12 13.36 12.08 -1.56
N THR A 13 12.89 13.25 -1.15
CA THR A 13 11.97 13.38 0.01
C THR A 13 10.65 12.67 -0.25
N LEU A 14 10.02 12.89 -1.41
CA LEU A 14 8.76 12.23 -1.76
C LEU A 14 8.90 10.70 -1.84
N GLN A 15 10.02 10.21 -2.37
CA GLN A 15 10.27 8.77 -2.45
C GLN A 15 10.43 8.14 -1.05
N ASN A 16 11.14 8.80 -0.14
CA ASN A 16 11.28 8.34 1.24
C ASN A 16 9.91 8.25 1.93
N GLU A 17 9.04 9.26 1.76
CA GLU A 17 7.68 9.24 2.31
C GLU A 17 6.85 8.08 1.72
N ILE A 18 6.96 7.81 0.42
CA ILE A 18 6.29 6.68 -0.22
C ILE A 18 6.81 5.35 0.35
N ASP A 19 8.11 5.21 0.56
CA ASP A 19 8.71 3.99 1.11
C ASP A 19 8.28 3.75 2.56
N GLU A 20 8.18 4.80 3.39
CA GLU A 20 7.62 4.72 4.75
C GLU A 20 6.15 4.26 4.73
N VAL A 21 5.34 4.79 3.81
CA VAL A 21 3.95 4.35 3.63
C VAL A 21 3.89 2.88 3.22
N LEU A 22 4.78 2.42 2.33
CA LEU A 22 4.83 1.02 1.91
C LEU A 22 5.20 0.08 3.07
N VAL A 23 6.12 0.48 3.95
CA VAL A 23 6.44 -0.27 5.17
C VAL A 23 5.21 -0.37 6.07
N ALA A 24 4.51 0.74 6.32
CA ALA A 24 3.29 0.72 7.12
C ALA A 24 2.19 -0.18 6.51
N VAL A 25 2.04 -0.19 5.18
CA VAL A 25 1.10 -1.09 4.48
C VAL A 25 1.49 -2.56 4.69
N SER A 26 2.78 -2.88 4.61
CA SER A 26 3.30 -4.23 4.89
C SER A 26 2.99 -4.67 6.33
N ASP A 27 3.16 -3.78 7.31
CA ASP A 27 2.82 -4.07 8.70
C ASP A 27 1.32 -4.33 8.88
N LEU A 28 0.46 -3.58 8.19
CA LEU A 28 -0.99 -3.81 8.19
C LEU A 28 -1.37 -5.16 7.55
N GLN A 29 -0.65 -5.62 6.52
CA GLN A 29 -0.83 -6.95 5.94
C GLN A 29 -0.47 -8.06 6.94
N ASN A 30 0.62 -7.88 7.68
CA ASN A 30 1.02 -8.81 8.74
C ASN A 30 -0.04 -8.87 9.85
N LEU A 31 -0.60 -7.73 10.24
CA LEU A 31 -1.70 -7.67 11.22
C LEU A 31 -2.97 -8.35 10.72
N SER A 32 -3.36 -8.12 9.46
CA SER A 32 -4.47 -8.83 8.82
C SER A 32 -4.26 -10.35 8.90
N TYR A 33 -3.07 -10.82 8.53
CA TYR A 33 -2.75 -12.25 8.58
C TYR A 33 -2.89 -12.83 10.00
N ILE A 34 -2.40 -12.12 11.03
CA ILE A 34 -2.55 -12.54 12.43
C ILE A 34 -4.04 -12.58 12.83
N GLN A 35 -4.83 -11.58 12.44
CA GLN A 35 -6.28 -11.58 12.69
C GLN A 35 -6.95 -12.82 12.08
N GLN A 36 -6.59 -13.17 10.83
CA GLN A 36 -7.12 -14.35 10.16
C GLN A 36 -6.82 -15.64 10.93
N ILE A 37 -5.59 -15.80 11.44
CA ILE A 37 -5.20 -16.93 12.30
C ILE A 37 -6.06 -16.97 13.56
N VAL A 38 -6.18 -15.84 14.28
CA VAL A 38 -6.96 -15.78 15.52
C VAL A 38 -8.44 -16.13 15.27
N LEU A 39 -9.04 -15.57 14.23
CA LEU A 39 -10.44 -15.82 13.88
C LEU A 39 -10.68 -17.27 13.47
N SER A 40 -9.75 -17.86 12.70
CA SER A 40 -9.88 -19.21 12.17
C SER A 40 -9.55 -20.30 13.18
N GLU A 41 -8.57 -20.09 14.06
CA GLU A 41 -8.07 -21.13 14.95
C GLU A 41 -8.56 -20.98 16.40
N ARG A 42 -8.78 -19.76 16.87
CA ARG A 42 -9.02 -19.49 18.30
C ARG A 42 -10.44 -19.07 18.61
N MET A 43 -11.18 -18.58 17.62
CA MET A 43 -12.54 -18.06 17.82
C MET A 43 -13.63 -18.94 17.23
N GLN A 44 -13.33 -20.19 16.87
CA GLN A 44 -14.29 -21.08 16.19
C GLN A 44 -15.63 -21.25 16.92
N THR A 45 -15.62 -21.20 18.25
CA THR A 45 -16.82 -21.36 19.10
C THR A 45 -17.36 -20.05 19.67
N SER A 46 -16.74 -18.91 19.32
CA SER A 46 -17.20 -17.60 19.79
C SER A 46 -18.44 -17.15 19.03
N SER A 47 -19.43 -16.62 19.74
CA SER A 47 -20.61 -16.00 19.15
C SER A 47 -20.28 -14.69 18.40
N GLU A 48 -19.14 -14.08 18.67
CA GLU A 48 -18.71 -12.82 18.05
C GLU A 48 -17.91 -13.03 16.75
N ARG A 49 -17.56 -14.28 16.44
CA ARG A 49 -16.64 -14.63 15.35
C ARG A 49 -17.08 -14.06 14.00
N ASP A 50 -18.36 -14.15 13.67
CA ASP A 50 -18.88 -13.74 12.36
C ASP A 50 -18.88 -12.20 12.19
N ALA A 51 -19.15 -11.47 13.28
CA ALA A 51 -19.02 -10.01 13.28
C ALA A 51 -17.56 -9.57 13.10
N LEU A 52 -16.63 -10.26 13.77
CA LEU A 52 -15.20 -9.99 13.62
C LEU A 52 -14.66 -10.38 12.24
N PHE A 53 -15.15 -11.46 11.63
CA PHE A 53 -14.86 -11.77 10.23
C PHE A 53 -15.35 -10.69 9.27
N THR A 54 -16.54 -10.13 9.53
CA THR A 54 -17.06 -9.01 8.72
C THR A 54 -16.15 -7.79 8.81
N LEU A 55 -15.68 -7.45 10.01
CA LEU A 55 -14.72 -6.36 10.23
C LEU A 55 -13.37 -6.66 9.58
N HIS A 56 -12.88 -7.89 9.69
CA HIS A 56 -11.63 -8.33 9.07
C HIS A 56 -11.68 -8.22 7.54
N ASN A 57 -12.79 -8.63 6.92
CA ASN A 57 -12.98 -8.48 5.47
C ASN A 57 -13.02 -7.00 5.06
N ALA A 58 -13.78 -6.17 5.78
CA ALA A 58 -13.81 -4.73 5.51
C ALA A 58 -12.43 -4.07 5.66
N PHE A 59 -11.62 -4.53 6.63
CA PHE A 59 -10.24 -4.09 6.78
C PHE A 59 -9.37 -4.50 5.59
N ASN A 60 -9.49 -5.74 5.10
CA ASN A 60 -8.76 -6.22 3.93
C ASN A 60 -9.11 -5.44 2.66
N ASP A 61 -10.39 -5.13 2.44
CA ASP A 61 -10.81 -4.32 1.29
C ASP A 61 -10.10 -2.95 1.30
N ARG A 62 -10.03 -2.31 2.47
CA ARG A 62 -9.32 -1.03 2.64
C ARG A 62 -7.82 -1.16 2.46
N LEU A 63 -7.24 -2.28 2.88
CA LEU A 63 -5.82 -2.54 2.70
C LEU A 63 -5.47 -2.76 1.23
N GLU A 64 -6.34 -3.43 0.46
CA GLU A 64 -6.18 -3.59 -0.98
C GLU A 64 -6.29 -2.24 -1.72
N ASP A 65 -7.27 -1.41 -1.38
CA ASP A 65 -7.41 -0.06 -1.91
C ASP A 65 -6.17 0.80 -1.63
N LEU A 66 -5.61 0.68 -0.42
CA LEU A 66 -4.41 1.39 -0.01
C LEU A 66 -3.19 0.92 -0.82
N GLN A 67 -3.02 -0.39 -1.05
CA GLN A 67 -1.96 -0.93 -1.91
C GLN A 67 -2.04 -0.42 -3.35
N LYS A 68 -3.25 -0.40 -3.93
CA LYS A 68 -3.47 0.15 -5.29
C LYS A 68 -3.09 1.63 -5.35
N THR A 69 -3.45 2.39 -4.32
CA THR A 69 -3.12 3.81 -4.20
C THR A 69 -1.61 4.01 -4.11
N CYS A 70 -0.91 3.22 -3.27
CA CYS A 70 0.54 3.26 -3.16
C CYS A 70 1.23 2.92 -4.49
N GLY A 71 0.73 1.92 -5.23
CA GLY A 71 1.23 1.60 -6.57
C GLY A 71 1.06 2.76 -7.56
N THR A 72 -0.01 3.54 -7.41
CA THR A 72 -0.23 4.75 -8.22
C THR A 72 0.74 5.87 -7.83
N LEU A 73 0.91 6.14 -6.53
CA LEU A 73 1.87 7.13 -6.02
C LEU A 73 3.30 6.83 -6.48
N LYS A 74 3.72 5.57 -6.40
CA LYS A 74 5.04 5.13 -6.86
C LYS A 74 5.26 5.40 -8.36
N ARG A 75 4.24 5.19 -9.20
CA ARG A 75 4.31 5.50 -10.64
C ARG A 75 4.37 7.01 -10.91
N VAL A 76 3.70 7.83 -10.11
CA VAL A 76 3.73 9.29 -10.25
C VAL A 76 5.09 9.85 -9.81
N ALA A 77 5.65 9.34 -8.71
CA ALA A 77 6.97 9.72 -8.23
C ALA A 77 8.09 9.30 -9.20
N HIS A 78 7.91 8.20 -9.92
CA HIS A 78 8.85 7.71 -10.93
C HIS A 78 8.16 7.49 -12.28
N PRO A 79 7.92 8.56 -13.07
CA PRO A 79 7.31 8.42 -14.39
C PRO A 79 8.22 7.57 -15.29
N GLN A 80 7.72 6.43 -15.74
CA GLN A 80 8.40 5.63 -16.76
C GLN A 80 8.50 6.46 -18.05
N PRO A 81 9.66 6.50 -18.73
CA PRO A 81 9.78 7.17 -20.02
C PRO A 81 8.84 6.50 -21.02
N ILE A 82 7.95 7.29 -21.62
CA ILE A 82 7.10 6.83 -22.71
C ILE A 82 8.02 6.59 -23.91
N ASN A 83 8.23 5.32 -24.29
CA ASN A 83 8.91 4.98 -25.54
C ASN A 83 8.02 5.37 -26.72
N ILE A 84 8.13 6.62 -27.17
CA ILE A 84 7.55 7.08 -28.42
C ILE A 84 8.49 6.59 -29.54
N SER A 85 8.40 5.31 -29.91
CA SER A 85 8.99 4.85 -31.17
C SER A 85 8.14 5.44 -32.29
N THR A 86 8.57 6.59 -32.82
CA THR A 86 8.02 7.17 -34.03
C THR A 86 8.30 6.22 -35.18
N ALA A 87 7.28 5.45 -35.59
CA ALA A 87 7.27 4.75 -36.86
C ALA A 87 7.53 5.78 -37.97
N SER A 88 8.70 5.69 -38.59
CA SER A 88 9.05 6.37 -39.84
C SER A 88 8.93 5.39 -40.98
#